data_AF-A0A242MU96-F1
#
_entry.id   AF-A0A242MU96-F1
#
_cell.length_a   1.000
_cell.length_b   1.000
_cell.length_c   1.000
_cell.angle_alpha   90.00
_cell.angle_beta   90.00
_cell.angle_gamma   90.00
#
_symmetry.space_group_name_H-M   'P 1'
#
loop_
_entity.id
_entity.type
_entity.pdbx_description
1 polymer ?
#
loop_
_entity_poly.entity_id
_entity_poly.type
_entity_poly.pdbx_seq_one_letter_code
_entity_poly.pdbx_strand_id
1 'polypeptide(L)'
;MIQIPPSAITTWGSAVVFVNVLVTRLGVPLPIIPVLLFAGSAIAAGLLAFSHVLLAAVVAALIGDFAWFSAGRIYGARLTDFFSRRSLSVDASIRTTRSLFERFGIAIVAVAKFVPGLALITPPLMGTTVISPVRFVAWDAVGTIVWASFWLLGGALFEQQLAMLLMVLRPYGASILDVLAAAALLYLIYRFVLRWRIRRWLRRRVVTARKLDGMMKSASPPLIIDARKHADRDEQSVRIPGARLLDPDSPGTIDRSLRASAIVVYCSHSNDVTARRVCRRLRAKGFVNVRALYGGLDEWVRRGYPVEPLPLEFGEMDSSMVRS
;
A
#
# COMPACT_ATOMS: atom_id res chain seq x y z
N MET A 1 17.62 -38.91 23.27
CA MET A 1 17.10 -38.65 21.91
C MET A 1 15.59 -38.85 21.94
N ILE A 2 14.80 -37.78 21.85
CA ILE A 2 13.33 -37.89 21.80
C ILE A 2 12.97 -38.36 20.39
N GLN A 3 12.49 -39.60 20.24
CA GLN A 3 11.98 -40.11 18.98
C GLN A 3 10.61 -39.46 18.72
N ILE A 4 10.58 -38.48 17.83
CA ILE A 4 9.33 -37.85 17.39
C ILE A 4 8.71 -38.79 16.35
N PRO A 5 7.50 -39.34 16.58
CA PRO A 5 6.88 -40.25 15.62
C PRO A 5 6.62 -39.54 14.28
N PRO A 6 6.69 -40.23 13.14
CA PRO A 6 6.48 -39.62 11.81
C PRO A 6 5.12 -38.91 11.68
N SER A 7 4.08 -39.41 12.36
CA SER A 7 2.76 -38.78 12.47
C SER A 7 2.80 -37.45 13.21
N ALA A 8 3.65 -37.31 14.23
CA ALA A 8 3.89 -36.02 14.87
C ALA A 8 4.59 -35.08 13.88
N ILE A 9 5.62 -35.51 13.15
CA ILE A 9 6.32 -34.62 12.20
C ILE A 9 5.37 -34.07 11.13
N THR A 10 4.46 -34.89 10.59
CA THR A 10 3.45 -34.47 9.61
C THR A 10 2.40 -33.53 10.20
N THR A 11 1.90 -33.79 11.42
CA THR A 11 0.93 -32.93 12.12
C THR A 11 1.56 -31.60 12.55
N TRP A 12 2.75 -31.64 13.17
CA TRP A 12 3.46 -30.44 13.65
C TRP A 12 3.95 -29.57 12.49
N GLY A 13 4.41 -30.17 11.38
CA GLY A 13 4.79 -29.42 10.17
C GLY A 13 3.61 -28.70 9.53
N SER A 14 2.45 -29.37 9.40
CA SER A 14 1.23 -28.76 8.88
C SER A 14 0.69 -27.66 9.82
N ALA A 15 0.78 -27.87 11.14
CA ALA A 15 0.38 -26.88 12.14
C ALA A 15 1.26 -25.62 12.10
N VAL A 16 2.58 -25.76 11.93
CA VAL A 16 3.50 -24.62 11.79
C VAL A 16 3.15 -23.80 10.56
N VAL A 17 2.90 -24.45 9.42
CA VAL A 17 2.45 -23.77 8.19
C VAL A 17 1.11 -23.08 8.42
N PHE A 18 0.14 -23.76 9.01
CA PHE A 18 -1.17 -23.19 9.32
C PHE A 18 -1.06 -21.91 10.16
N VAL A 19 -0.36 -21.97 11.31
CA VAL A 19 -0.20 -20.84 12.22
C VAL A 19 0.56 -19.70 11.55
N ASN A 20 1.66 -20.00 10.85
CA ASN A 20 2.44 -18.98 10.17
C ASN A 20 1.61 -18.25 9.10
N VAL A 21 0.89 -19.00 8.26
CA VAL A 21 0.04 -18.43 7.21
C VAL A 21 -1.09 -17.61 7.82
N LEU A 22 -1.80 -18.14 8.81
CA LEU A 22 -2.93 -17.47 9.47
C LEU A 22 -2.49 -16.15 10.09
N VAL A 23 -1.45 -16.18 10.92
CA VAL A 23 -0.91 -15.00 11.60
C VAL A 23 -0.40 -13.97 10.59
N THR A 24 0.21 -14.42 9.49
CA THR A 24 0.63 -13.52 8.41
C THR A 24 -0.55 -12.83 7.74
N ARG A 25 -1.59 -13.61 7.43
CA ARG A 25 -2.80 -13.13 6.74
C ARG A 25 -3.63 -12.19 7.62
N LEU A 26 -3.59 -12.38 8.94
CA LEU A 26 -4.12 -11.43 9.92
C LEU A 26 -3.32 -10.13 10.06
N GLY A 27 -2.20 -9.99 9.33
CA GLY A 27 -1.45 -8.74 9.18
C GLY A 27 -0.13 -8.67 9.94
N VAL A 28 0.27 -9.75 10.63
CA VAL A 28 1.60 -9.82 11.25
C VAL A 28 2.64 -10.10 10.17
N PRO A 29 3.75 -9.34 10.08
CA PRO A 29 4.74 -9.51 9.02
C PRO A 29 5.68 -10.70 9.24
N LEU A 30 5.17 -11.93 9.25
CA LEU A 30 5.99 -13.15 9.31
C LEU A 30 6.48 -13.58 7.90
N PRO A 31 7.60 -14.31 7.81
CA PRO A 31 8.16 -14.77 6.54
C PRO A 31 7.42 -16.00 6.00
N ILE A 32 6.24 -15.78 5.41
CA ILE A 32 5.40 -16.86 4.86
C ILE A 32 6.04 -17.61 3.69
N ILE A 33 6.79 -16.92 2.82
CA ILE A 33 7.41 -17.54 1.63
C ILE A 33 8.53 -18.51 2.03
N PRO A 34 9.52 -18.13 2.86
CA PRO A 34 10.52 -19.09 3.35
C PRO A 34 9.91 -20.32 4.01
N VAL A 35 8.89 -20.14 4.85
CA VAL A 35 8.22 -21.27 5.52
C VAL A 35 7.60 -22.24 4.50
N LEU A 36 6.94 -21.75 3.45
CA LEU A 36 6.39 -22.60 2.38
C LEU A 36 7.49 -23.27 1.54
N LEU A 37 8.61 -22.59 1.28
CA LEU A 37 9.74 -23.20 0.58
C LEU A 37 10.37 -24.34 1.40
N PHE A 38 10.60 -24.14 2.70
CA PHE A 38 11.09 -25.19 3.59
C PHE A 38 10.10 -26.35 3.71
N ALA A 39 8.79 -26.06 3.80
CA ALA A 39 7.76 -27.08 3.81
C ALA A 39 7.76 -27.89 2.50
N GLY A 40 7.93 -27.22 1.34
CA GLY A 40 8.10 -27.84 0.04
C GLY A 40 9.28 -28.79 -0.04
N SER A 41 10.45 -28.37 0.45
CA SER A 41 11.64 -29.22 0.53
C SER A 41 11.41 -30.42 1.46
N ALA A 42 10.75 -30.23 2.60
CA ALA A 42 10.41 -31.33 3.50
C ALA A 42 9.39 -32.31 2.89
N ILE A 43 8.51 -31.83 2.01
CA ILE A 43 7.61 -32.70 1.22
C ILE A 43 8.44 -33.56 0.25
N ALA A 44 9.41 -32.97 -0.46
CA ALA A 44 10.29 -33.70 -1.38
C ALA A 44 11.14 -34.77 -0.66
N ALA A 45 11.60 -34.46 0.55
CA ALA A 45 12.32 -35.38 1.43
C ALA A 45 11.43 -36.49 2.06
N GLY A 46 10.12 -36.53 1.74
CA GLY A 46 9.17 -37.52 2.28
C GLY A 46 8.77 -37.30 3.74
N LEU A 47 9.10 -36.15 4.34
CA LEU A 47 8.82 -35.84 5.75
C LEU A 47 7.40 -35.28 5.97
N LEU A 48 6.84 -34.62 4.95
CA LEU A 48 5.51 -33.99 5.01
C LEU A 48 4.66 -34.42 3.82
N ALA A 49 3.34 -34.55 4.04
CA ALA A 49 2.40 -34.84 2.97
C ALA A 49 1.93 -33.53 2.30
N PHE A 50 2.08 -33.44 0.97
CA PHE A 50 1.69 -32.26 0.19
C PHE A 50 0.24 -31.82 0.44
N SER A 51 -0.69 -32.77 0.46
CA SER A 51 -2.12 -32.51 0.65
C SER A 51 -2.42 -31.85 2.01
N HIS A 52 -1.80 -32.32 3.09
CA HIS A 52 -2.02 -31.79 4.44
C HIS A 52 -1.46 -30.38 4.58
N VAL A 53 -0.24 -30.14 4.07
CA VAL A 53 0.40 -28.82 4.10
C VAL A 53 -0.35 -27.82 3.23
N LEU A 54 -0.76 -28.23 2.02
CA LEU A 54 -1.54 -27.38 1.12
C LEU A 54 -2.89 -27.03 1.76
N LEU A 55 -3.62 -28.00 2.30
CA LEU A 55 -4.89 -27.77 2.97
C LEU A 55 -4.73 -26.84 4.17
N ALA A 56 -3.70 -27.05 5.00
CA ALA A 56 -3.37 -26.19 6.13
C ALA A 56 -3.13 -24.74 5.68
N ALA A 57 -2.32 -24.53 4.64
CA ALA A 57 -2.05 -23.20 4.10
C ALA A 57 -3.32 -22.55 3.51
N VAL A 58 -4.14 -23.31 2.79
CA VAL A 58 -5.37 -22.82 2.16
C VAL A 58 -6.38 -22.39 3.22
N VAL A 59 -6.69 -23.26 4.19
CA VAL A 59 -7.65 -22.96 5.26
C VAL A 59 -7.20 -21.76 6.08
N ALA A 60 -5.92 -21.73 6.48
CA ALA A 60 -5.35 -20.61 7.23
C ALA A 60 -5.50 -19.26 6.49
N ALA A 61 -5.19 -19.25 5.19
CA ALA A 61 -5.30 -18.05 4.38
C ALA A 61 -6.76 -17.62 4.15
N LEU A 62 -7.66 -18.56 3.89
CA LEU A 62 -9.10 -18.27 3.75
C LEU A 62 -9.67 -17.64 5.02
N ILE A 63 -9.30 -18.15 6.21
CA ILE A 63 -9.74 -17.57 7.48
C ILE A 63 -9.26 -16.11 7.62
N GLY A 64 -7.96 -15.86 7.39
CA GLY A 64 -7.39 -14.52 7.52
C GLY A 64 -7.95 -13.53 6.50
N ASP A 65 -8.04 -13.94 5.23
CA ASP A 65 -8.52 -13.09 4.15
C ASP A 65 -10.04 -12.84 4.30
N PHE A 66 -10.82 -13.84 4.74
CA PHE A 66 -12.24 -13.67 5.05
C PHE A 66 -12.51 -12.76 6.26
N ALA A 67 -11.67 -12.82 7.30
CA ALA A 67 -11.76 -11.92 8.44
C ALA A 67 -11.58 -10.46 7.99
N TRP A 68 -10.60 -10.19 7.13
CA TRP A 68 -10.39 -8.86 6.56
C TRP A 68 -11.50 -8.43 5.61
N PHE A 69 -12.00 -9.34 4.78
CA PHE A 69 -13.15 -9.07 3.90
C PHE A 69 -14.40 -8.71 4.69
N SER A 70 -14.67 -9.44 5.77
CA SER A 70 -15.80 -9.15 6.67
C SER A 70 -15.61 -7.83 7.40
N ALA A 71 -14.39 -7.54 7.88
CA ALA A 71 -14.07 -6.23 8.45
C ALA A 71 -14.29 -5.10 7.44
N GLY A 72 -13.87 -5.28 6.19
CA GLY A 72 -14.12 -4.35 5.09
C GLY A 72 -15.61 -4.11 4.85
N ARG A 73 -16.43 -5.16 4.95
CA ARG A 73 -17.89 -5.08 4.79
C ARG A 73 -18.58 -4.35 5.93
N ILE A 74 -18.20 -4.65 7.18
CA ILE A 74 -18.84 -4.08 8.36
C ILE A 74 -18.42 -2.62 8.57
N TYR A 75 -17.13 -2.33 8.42
CA TYR A 75 -16.58 -1.01 8.73
C TYR A 75 -16.46 -0.09 7.50
N GLY A 76 -16.59 -0.65 6.29
CA GLY A 76 -16.68 0.10 5.04
C GLY A 76 -15.52 1.08 4.84
N ALA A 77 -15.86 2.28 4.35
CA ALA A 77 -14.90 3.36 4.10
C ALA A 77 -14.15 3.82 5.36
N ARG A 78 -14.68 3.59 6.58
CA ARG A 78 -14.01 4.00 7.83
C ARG A 78 -12.74 3.21 8.10
N LEU A 79 -12.69 1.93 7.72
CA LEU A 79 -11.51 1.08 7.87
C LEU A 79 -10.41 1.49 6.90
N THR A 80 -10.76 1.72 5.64
CA THR A 80 -9.82 2.22 4.62
C THR A 80 -9.32 3.62 4.97
N ASP A 81 -10.18 4.50 5.49
CA ASP A 81 -9.79 5.83 5.98
C ASP A 81 -8.87 5.77 7.18
N PHE A 82 -9.11 4.85 8.13
CA PHE A 82 -8.24 4.67 9.29
C PHE A 82 -6.82 4.28 8.86
N PHE A 83 -6.69 3.34 7.93
CA PHE A 83 -5.38 2.92 7.43
C PHE A 83 -4.71 3.95 6.51
N SER A 84 -5.47 4.63 5.65
CA SER A 84 -4.95 5.68 4.76
C SER A 84 -4.43 6.89 5.54
N ARG A 85 -5.09 7.25 6.65
CA ARG A 85 -4.63 8.31 7.57
C ARG A 85 -3.30 7.97 8.25
N ARG A 86 -3.04 6.68 8.50
CA ARG A 86 -1.85 6.23 9.25
C ARG A 86 -0.68 5.80 8.34
N SER A 87 -0.93 5.51 7.06
CA SER A 87 0.13 5.10 6.13
C SER A 87 -0.12 5.50 4.67
N LEU A 88 0.72 6.41 4.17
CA LEU A 88 0.78 6.81 2.76
C LEU A 88 0.99 5.64 1.78
N SER A 89 1.63 4.56 2.24
CA SER A 89 1.83 3.34 1.44
C SER A 89 0.55 2.55 1.24
N VAL A 90 -0.37 2.59 2.22
CA VAL A 90 -1.65 1.86 2.14
C VAL A 90 -2.57 2.55 1.15
N ASP A 91 -2.59 3.88 1.14
CA ASP A 91 -3.34 4.67 0.18
C ASP A 91 -2.90 4.40 -1.28
N ALA A 92 -1.60 4.30 -1.54
CA ALA A 92 -1.08 3.92 -2.86
C ALA A 92 -1.50 2.50 -3.30
N SER A 93 -1.45 1.53 -2.38
CA SER A 93 -1.87 0.17 -2.67
C SER A 93 -3.39 0.06 -2.84
N ILE A 94 -4.21 0.76 -2.05
CA ILE A 94 -5.67 0.82 -2.23
C ILE A 94 -6.00 1.31 -3.64
N ARG A 95 -5.35 2.38 -4.11
CA ARG A 95 -5.54 2.89 -5.48
C ARG A 95 -5.19 1.86 -6.54
N THR A 96 -4.03 1.21 -6.39
CA THR A 96 -3.57 0.18 -7.35
C THR A 96 -4.56 -0.97 -7.41
N THR A 97 -5.03 -1.45 -6.25
CA THR A 97 -6.05 -2.49 -6.19
C THR A 97 -7.36 -2.03 -6.82
N ARG A 98 -7.80 -0.78 -6.62
CA ARG A 98 -9.02 -0.24 -7.24
C ARG A 98 -8.91 -0.19 -8.76
N SER A 99 -7.82 0.36 -9.31
CA SER A 99 -7.62 0.41 -10.77
C SER A 99 -7.52 -0.99 -11.40
N LEU A 100 -6.91 -1.95 -10.68
CA LEU A 100 -6.85 -3.32 -11.16
C LEU A 100 -8.20 -4.02 -11.04
N PHE A 101 -8.99 -3.69 -10.02
CA PHE A 101 -10.36 -4.17 -9.89
C PHE A 101 -11.27 -3.65 -11.01
N GLU A 102 -11.15 -2.38 -11.40
CA GLU A 102 -11.89 -1.82 -12.54
C GLU A 102 -11.59 -2.58 -13.85
N ARG A 103 -10.35 -3.06 -14.02
CA ARG A 103 -9.91 -3.78 -15.23
C ARG A 103 -10.17 -5.29 -15.19
N PHE A 104 -9.96 -5.93 -14.04
CA PHE A 104 -9.95 -7.39 -13.89
C PHE A 104 -11.09 -7.93 -13.02
N GLY A 105 -11.90 -7.06 -12.42
CA GLY A 105 -12.98 -7.43 -11.53
C GLY A 105 -12.50 -8.25 -10.33
N ILE A 106 -13.34 -9.17 -9.86
CA ILE A 106 -13.08 -10.04 -8.71
C ILE A 106 -11.88 -10.98 -8.90
N ALA A 107 -11.48 -11.29 -10.13
CA ALA A 107 -10.33 -12.14 -10.41
C ALA A 107 -9.02 -11.56 -9.87
N ILE A 108 -8.97 -10.25 -9.61
CA ILE A 108 -7.82 -9.60 -8.96
C ILE A 108 -7.50 -10.20 -7.58
N VAL A 109 -8.50 -10.78 -6.88
CA VAL A 109 -8.30 -11.43 -5.58
C VAL A 109 -7.28 -12.57 -5.70
N ALA A 110 -7.34 -13.34 -6.79
CA ALA A 110 -6.41 -14.43 -7.01
C ALA A 110 -5.00 -13.92 -7.37
N VAL A 111 -4.92 -12.95 -8.27
CA VAL A 111 -3.64 -12.42 -8.77
C VAL A 111 -2.90 -11.61 -7.70
N ALA A 112 -3.63 -10.87 -6.85
CA ALA A 112 -3.06 -10.00 -5.83
C ALA A 112 -2.21 -10.76 -4.79
N LYS A 113 -2.41 -12.07 -4.62
CA LYS A 113 -1.62 -12.89 -3.68
C LYS A 113 -0.14 -12.98 -4.04
N PHE A 114 0.21 -12.81 -5.31
CA PHE A 114 1.59 -12.81 -5.79
C PHE A 114 2.28 -11.45 -5.63
N VAL A 115 1.52 -10.38 -5.36
CA VAL A 115 2.06 -9.03 -5.26
C VAL A 115 2.11 -8.58 -3.79
N PRO A 116 3.32 -8.42 -3.21
CA PRO A 116 3.46 -7.99 -1.83
C PRO A 116 2.72 -6.67 -1.57
N GLY A 117 1.91 -6.63 -0.51
CA GLY A 117 1.11 -5.47 -0.13
C GLY A 117 -0.27 -5.41 -0.77
N LEU A 118 -0.46 -5.88 -2.02
CA LEU A 118 -1.80 -6.00 -2.59
C LEU A 118 -2.59 -7.12 -1.90
N ALA A 119 -1.95 -8.26 -1.66
CA ALA A 119 -2.57 -9.41 -0.98
C ALA A 119 -3.27 -9.07 0.34
N LEU A 120 -2.73 -8.12 1.12
CA LEU A 120 -3.29 -7.72 2.41
C LEU A 120 -4.43 -6.68 2.29
N ILE A 121 -4.42 -5.88 1.22
CA ILE A 121 -5.35 -4.76 1.03
C ILE A 121 -6.55 -5.17 0.19
N THR A 122 -6.39 -6.17 -0.67
CA THR A 122 -7.47 -6.65 -1.53
C THR A 122 -8.66 -7.21 -0.76
N PRO A 123 -8.52 -8.11 0.23
CA PRO A 123 -9.68 -8.62 0.96
C PRO A 123 -10.56 -7.55 1.62
N PRO A 124 -10.03 -6.62 2.44
CA PRO A 124 -10.87 -5.59 3.05
C PRO A 124 -11.45 -4.63 2.00
N LEU A 125 -10.74 -4.34 0.92
CA LEU A 125 -11.28 -3.52 -0.17
C LEU A 125 -12.45 -4.22 -0.87
N MET A 126 -12.34 -5.52 -1.17
CA MET A 126 -13.44 -6.29 -1.75
C MET A 126 -14.66 -6.33 -0.83
N GLY A 127 -14.44 -6.33 0.49
CA GLY A 127 -15.51 -6.23 1.49
C GLY A 127 -16.38 -4.98 1.34
N THR A 128 -15.81 -3.86 0.89
CA THR A 128 -16.53 -2.60 0.64
C THR A 128 -17.38 -2.60 -0.64
N THR A 129 -17.26 -3.63 -1.47
CA THR A 129 -18.00 -3.77 -2.73
C THR A 129 -19.25 -4.64 -2.56
N VAL A 130 -20.10 -4.66 -3.61
CA VAL A 130 -21.33 -5.46 -3.68
C VAL A 130 -21.11 -6.98 -3.89
N ILE A 131 -19.86 -7.44 -3.86
CA ILE A 131 -19.50 -8.84 -4.12
C ILE A 131 -20.05 -9.77 -3.03
N SER A 132 -20.73 -10.85 -3.39
CA SER A 132 -21.19 -11.83 -2.40
C SER A 132 -20.02 -12.56 -1.70
N PRO A 133 -20.14 -12.91 -0.40
CA PRO A 133 -19.08 -13.63 0.33
C PRO A 133 -18.66 -14.93 -0.35
N VAL A 134 -19.59 -15.67 -0.94
CA VAL A 134 -19.32 -16.93 -1.64
C VAL A 134 -18.42 -16.71 -2.86
N ARG A 135 -18.70 -15.68 -3.68
CA ARG A 135 -17.88 -15.36 -4.85
C ARG A 135 -16.48 -14.93 -4.44
N PHE A 136 -16.36 -14.16 -3.35
CA PHE A 136 -15.07 -13.78 -2.79
C PHE A 136 -14.26 -15.01 -2.37
N VAL A 137 -14.83 -15.89 -1.53
CA VAL A 137 -14.15 -17.10 -1.04
C VAL A 137 -13.75 -18.03 -2.19
N ALA A 138 -14.59 -18.18 -3.22
CA ALA A 138 -14.25 -19.01 -4.39
C ALA A 138 -13.00 -18.50 -5.12
N TRP A 139 -12.95 -17.20 -5.45
CA TRP A 139 -11.78 -16.61 -6.11
C TRP A 139 -10.56 -16.57 -5.20
N ASP A 140 -10.77 -16.34 -3.90
CA ASP A 140 -9.70 -16.36 -2.91
C ASP A 140 -9.10 -17.76 -2.76
N ALA A 141 -9.93 -18.80 -2.76
CA ALA A 141 -9.51 -20.21 -2.70
C ALA A 141 -8.68 -20.57 -3.94
N VAL A 142 -9.15 -20.26 -5.15
CA VAL A 142 -8.40 -20.50 -6.39
C VAL A 142 -7.03 -19.83 -6.33
N GLY A 143 -6.99 -18.55 -5.97
CA GLY A 143 -5.73 -17.82 -5.84
C GLY A 143 -4.80 -18.43 -4.80
N THR A 144 -5.36 -18.83 -3.65
CA THR A 144 -4.58 -19.41 -2.55
C THR A 144 -4.00 -20.76 -2.91
N ILE A 145 -4.78 -21.62 -3.56
CA ILE A 145 -4.31 -22.94 -4.00
C ILE A 145 -3.16 -22.79 -4.99
N VAL A 146 -3.32 -21.94 -6.01
CA VAL A 146 -2.26 -21.71 -7.01
C VAL A 146 -1.02 -21.10 -6.37
N TRP A 147 -1.20 -20.10 -5.49
CA TRP A 147 -0.10 -19.44 -4.79
C TRP A 147 0.65 -20.37 -3.84
N ALA A 148 -0.06 -21.13 -2.99
CA ALA A 148 0.56 -22.06 -2.04
C ALA A 148 1.26 -23.20 -2.79
N SER A 149 0.63 -23.75 -3.83
CA SER A 149 1.24 -24.79 -4.66
C SER A 149 2.51 -24.29 -5.35
N PHE A 150 2.50 -23.06 -5.88
CA PHE A 150 3.68 -22.46 -6.51
C PHE A 150 4.90 -22.45 -5.57
N TRP A 151 4.72 -21.99 -4.32
CA TRP A 151 5.82 -21.94 -3.36
C TRP A 151 6.20 -23.31 -2.80
N LEU A 152 5.25 -24.22 -2.56
CA LEU A 152 5.53 -25.58 -2.12
C LEU A 152 6.29 -26.37 -3.20
N LEU A 153 5.86 -26.29 -4.45
CA LEU A 153 6.54 -26.93 -5.58
C LEU A 153 7.92 -26.29 -5.81
N GLY A 154 8.05 -24.97 -5.69
CA GLY A 154 9.36 -24.31 -5.72
C GLY A 154 10.29 -24.87 -4.64
N GLY A 155 9.80 -25.02 -3.41
CA GLY A 155 10.56 -25.63 -2.31
C GLY A 155 10.97 -27.08 -2.59
N ALA A 156 10.08 -27.87 -3.19
CA ALA A 156 10.37 -29.24 -3.59
C ALA A 156 11.43 -29.32 -4.69
N LEU A 157 11.40 -28.41 -5.66
CA LEU A 157 12.41 -28.34 -6.74
C LEU A 157 13.79 -27.92 -6.22
N PHE A 158 13.84 -27.05 -5.22
CA PHE A 158 15.09 -26.55 -4.62
C PHE A 158 15.53 -27.33 -3.37
N GLU A 159 15.03 -28.55 -3.17
CA GLU A 159 15.30 -29.38 -1.98
C GLU A 159 16.80 -29.52 -1.73
N GLN A 160 17.58 -29.89 -2.74
CA GLN A 160 19.02 -30.14 -2.61
C GLN A 160 19.80 -28.90 -2.19
N GLN A 161 19.46 -27.72 -2.73
CA GLN A 161 20.13 -26.47 -2.38
C GLN A 161 19.77 -26.06 -0.94
N LEU A 162 18.53 -26.29 -0.52
CA LEU A 162 18.08 -26.01 0.84
C LEU A 162 18.69 -26.97 1.86
N ALA A 163 18.83 -28.26 1.51
CA ALA A 163 19.51 -29.26 2.31
C ALA A 163 21.00 -28.93 2.47
N MET A 164 21.67 -28.53 1.38
CA MET A 164 23.07 -28.10 1.42
C MET A 164 23.28 -26.89 2.33
N LEU A 165 22.40 -25.89 2.26
CA LEU A 165 22.43 -24.73 3.16
C LEU A 165 22.35 -25.15 4.63
N LEU A 166 21.43 -26.05 4.96
CA LEU A 166 21.30 -26.57 6.33
C LEU A 166 22.52 -27.40 6.76
N MET A 167 23.10 -28.20 5.86
CA MET A 167 24.31 -28.97 6.16
C MET A 167 25.51 -28.08 6.44
N VAL A 168 25.66 -26.94 5.74
CA VAL A 168 26.73 -25.97 6.01
C VAL A 168 26.52 -25.25 7.34
N LEU A 169 25.27 -25.02 7.75
CA LEU A 169 24.95 -24.27 8.97
C LEU A 169 24.94 -25.13 10.25
N ARG A 170 24.60 -26.42 10.15
CA ARG A 170 24.53 -27.36 11.29
C ARG A 170 25.82 -27.45 12.13
N PRO A 171 27.05 -27.48 11.56
CA PRO A 171 28.30 -27.49 12.32
C PRO A 171 28.47 -26.28 13.25
N TYR A 172 27.81 -25.16 12.96
CA TYR A 172 27.82 -23.95 13.78
C TYR A 172 26.72 -23.96 14.87
N GLY A 173 26.06 -25.10 15.09
CA GLY A 173 24.96 -25.26 16.06
C GLY A 173 23.62 -24.70 15.60
N ALA A 174 23.51 -24.24 14.34
CA ALA A 174 22.28 -23.64 13.83
C ALA A 174 21.26 -24.71 13.42
N SER A 175 20.04 -24.55 13.93
CA SER A 175 18.87 -25.36 13.60
C SER A 175 18.01 -24.70 12.49
N ILE A 176 17.03 -25.43 11.95
CA ILE A 176 16.03 -24.88 11.01
C ILE A 176 15.28 -23.69 11.64
N LEU A 177 15.02 -23.73 12.95
CA LEU A 177 14.37 -22.64 13.68
C LEU A 177 15.22 -21.37 13.66
N ASP A 178 16.54 -21.50 13.80
CA ASP A 178 17.46 -20.36 13.76
C ASP A 178 17.51 -19.74 12.36
N VAL A 179 17.47 -20.57 11.30
CA VAL A 179 17.40 -20.09 9.92
C VAL A 179 16.08 -19.37 9.64
N LEU A 180 14.96 -19.92 10.08
CA LEU A 180 13.65 -19.28 9.95
C LEU A 180 13.57 -17.98 10.76
N ALA A 181 14.13 -17.95 11.97
CA ALA A 181 14.21 -16.76 12.81
C ALA A 181 15.11 -15.68 12.19
N ALA A 182 16.27 -16.05 11.64
CA ALA A 182 17.15 -15.14 10.93
C ALA A 182 16.48 -14.59 9.66
N ALA A 183 15.79 -15.44 8.88
CA ALA A 183 15.02 -15.01 7.72
C ALA A 183 13.87 -14.06 8.11
N ALA A 184 13.17 -14.35 9.21
CA ALA A 184 12.15 -13.46 9.78
C ALA A 184 12.76 -12.10 10.15
N LEU A 185 13.86 -12.11 10.90
CA LEU A 185 14.55 -10.91 11.36
C LEU A 185 15.06 -10.06 10.19
N LEU A 186 15.73 -10.68 9.21
CA LEU A 186 16.20 -10.01 7.99
C LEU A 186 15.04 -9.42 7.21
N TYR A 187 13.92 -10.14 7.07
CA TYR A 187 12.72 -9.63 6.40
C TYR A 187 12.11 -8.43 7.17
N LEU A 188 12.04 -8.50 8.50
CA LEU A 188 11.56 -7.39 9.33
C LEU A 188 12.48 -6.17 9.21
N ILE A 189 13.80 -6.34 9.23
CA ILE A 189 14.78 -5.28 9.00
C ILE A 189 14.61 -4.70 7.60
N TYR A 190 14.54 -5.54 6.56
CA TYR A 190 14.31 -5.10 5.19
C TYR A 190 13.03 -4.27 5.06
N ARG A 191 11.92 -4.76 5.63
CA ARG A 191 10.63 -4.04 5.66
C ARG A 191 10.72 -2.75 6.45
N PHE A 192 11.46 -2.73 7.56
CA PHE A 192 11.69 -1.53 8.34
C PHE A 192 12.51 -0.49 7.56
N VAL A 193 13.59 -0.90 6.92
CA VAL A 193 14.44 -0.03 6.07
C VAL A 193 13.64 0.48 4.88
N LEU A 194 12.89 -0.37 4.19
CA LEU A 194 12.03 0.05 3.07
C LEU A 194 11.00 1.08 3.55
N ARG A 195 10.34 0.81 4.69
CA ARG A 195 9.37 1.73 5.28
C ARG A 195 10.02 3.03 5.74
N TRP A 196 11.26 2.99 6.24
CA TRP A 196 12.03 4.17 6.62
C TRP A 196 12.46 5.00 5.42
N ARG A 197 12.96 4.37 4.35
CA ARG A 197 13.32 5.01 3.07
C ARG A 197 12.10 5.66 2.44
N ILE A 198 10.97 4.95 2.33
CA ILE A 198 9.72 5.49 1.80
C ILE A 198 9.23 6.67 2.65
N ARG A 199 9.22 6.54 3.99
CA ARG A 199 8.84 7.65 4.88
C ARG A 199 9.79 8.84 4.76
N ARG A 200 11.10 8.63 4.59
CA ARG A 200 12.09 9.71 4.41
C ARG A 200 11.92 10.41 3.06
N TRP A 201 11.61 9.67 2.00
CA TRP A 201 11.33 10.21 0.67
C TRP A 201 10.02 11.01 0.63
N LEU A 202 8.94 10.47 1.22
CA LEU A 202 7.64 11.12 1.27
C LEU A 202 7.65 12.39 2.13
N ARG A 203 8.35 12.39 3.28
CA ARG A 203 8.48 13.59 4.15
C ARG A 203 9.09 14.80 3.44
N ARG A 204 9.92 14.59 2.42
CA ARG A 204 10.55 15.68 1.65
C ARG A 204 9.67 16.20 0.50
N ARG A 205 8.69 15.42 0.05
CA ARG A 205 7.91 15.71 -1.17
C ARG A 205 6.44 16.01 -0.92
N VAL A 206 5.92 15.64 0.25
CA VAL A 206 4.50 15.73 0.60
C VAL A 206 4.34 16.40 1.97
N VAL A 207 3.34 17.26 2.11
CA VAL A 207 2.93 17.90 3.37
C VAL A 207 1.50 17.49 3.69
N THR A 208 1.16 17.28 4.97
CA THR A 208 -0.22 16.99 5.39
C THR A 208 -0.96 18.28 5.73
N ALA A 209 -2.29 18.27 5.68
CA ALA A 209 -3.13 19.43 6.03
C ALA A 209 -2.75 20.05 7.39
N ARG A 210 -2.60 19.23 8.44
CA ARG A 210 -2.15 19.68 9.77
C ARG A 210 -0.80 20.40 9.75
N LYS A 211 0.16 19.90 8.95
CA LYS A 211 1.47 20.50 8.85
C LYS A 211 1.42 21.80 8.03
N LEU A 212 0.59 21.84 6.99
CA LEU A 212 0.36 23.05 6.20
C LEU A 212 -0.27 24.16 7.06
N ASP A 213 -1.32 23.87 7.83
CA ASP A 213 -1.93 24.83 8.77
C ASP A 213 -0.91 25.41 9.76
N GLY A 214 -0.06 24.55 10.35
CA GLY A 214 1.04 25.02 11.20
C GLY A 214 2.09 25.86 10.45
N MET A 215 2.37 25.56 9.17
CA MET A 215 3.27 26.36 8.34
C MET A 215 2.64 27.72 7.99
N MET A 216 1.33 27.79 7.75
CA MET A 216 0.61 29.04 7.46
C MET A 216 0.60 30.01 8.65
N LYS A 217 0.63 29.48 9.87
CA LYS A 217 0.70 30.26 11.12
C LYS A 217 2.12 30.62 11.55
N SER A 218 3.14 30.24 10.76
CA SER A 218 4.54 30.51 11.09
C SER A 218 4.99 31.89 10.61
N ALA A 219 6.12 32.38 11.13
CA ALA A 219 6.71 33.68 10.74
C ALA A 219 7.10 33.78 9.25
N SER A 220 7.13 32.65 8.52
CA SER A 220 7.42 32.61 7.08
C SER A 220 6.46 31.63 6.40
N PRO A 221 5.21 32.05 6.12
CA PRO A 221 4.20 31.18 5.57
C PRO A 221 4.59 30.69 4.16
N PRO A 222 4.22 29.46 3.79
CA PRO A 222 4.51 28.93 2.47
C PRO A 222 3.63 29.61 1.41
N LEU A 223 4.16 29.69 0.19
CA LEU A 223 3.35 30.01 -0.98
C LEU A 223 2.46 28.81 -1.31
N ILE A 224 1.14 29.02 -1.25
CA ILE A 224 0.16 27.99 -1.57
C ILE A 224 -0.27 28.15 -3.02
N ILE A 225 -0.22 27.06 -3.78
CA ILE A 225 -0.56 27.02 -5.19
C ILE A 225 -1.75 26.09 -5.41
N ASP A 226 -2.80 26.65 -5.97
CA ASP A 226 -3.97 25.93 -6.45
C ASP A 226 -3.72 25.43 -7.89
N ALA A 227 -3.48 24.12 -8.03
CA ALA A 227 -3.27 23.44 -9.30
C ALA A 227 -4.50 22.62 -9.74
N ARG A 228 -5.71 22.98 -9.29
CA ARG A 228 -6.97 22.39 -9.77
C ARG A 228 -7.20 22.76 -11.24
N LYS A 229 -7.87 21.89 -11.99
CA LYS A 229 -8.37 22.21 -13.35
C LYS A 229 -9.61 23.10 -13.25
N HIS A 230 -9.95 23.81 -14.32
CA HIS A 230 -11.15 24.68 -14.35
C HIS A 230 -12.43 23.94 -13.94
N ALA A 231 -12.71 22.77 -14.53
CA ALA A 231 -13.88 21.97 -14.18
C ALA A 231 -14.00 21.66 -12.67
N ASP A 232 -12.86 21.36 -12.02
CA ASP A 232 -12.85 21.05 -10.57
C ASP A 232 -13.02 22.30 -9.68
N ARG A 233 -12.77 23.50 -10.22
CA ARG A 233 -12.96 24.78 -9.51
C ARG A 233 -14.42 25.22 -9.54
N ASP A 234 -15.11 24.92 -10.63
CA ASP A 234 -16.53 25.23 -10.80
C ASP A 234 -17.39 24.34 -9.89
N GLU A 235 -16.99 23.09 -9.70
CA GLU A 235 -17.65 22.15 -8.78
C GLU A 235 -17.36 22.46 -7.30
N GLN A 236 -16.15 22.93 -6.99
CA GLN A 236 -15.73 23.31 -5.64
C GLN A 236 -15.33 24.79 -5.59
N SER A 237 -16.31 25.69 -5.47
CA SER A 237 -16.16 27.16 -5.45
C SER A 237 -15.40 27.74 -4.24
N VAL A 238 -14.61 26.92 -3.54
CA VAL A 238 -13.78 27.28 -2.39
C VAL A 238 -12.31 26.97 -2.66
N ARG A 239 -11.39 27.62 -1.94
CA ARG A 239 -9.94 27.41 -2.02
C ARG A 239 -9.28 27.48 -0.64
N ILE A 240 -8.03 27.01 -0.56
CA ILE A 240 -7.22 27.21 0.67
C ILE A 240 -6.90 28.71 0.80
N PRO A 241 -6.99 29.29 2.01
CA PRO A 241 -6.75 30.72 2.23
C PRO A 241 -5.40 31.20 1.68
N GLY A 242 -5.41 32.31 0.93
CA GLY A 242 -4.21 32.86 0.31
C GLY A 242 -3.60 32.04 -0.84
N ALA A 243 -4.28 31.01 -1.34
CA ALA A 243 -3.81 30.22 -2.47
C ALA A 243 -3.80 31.03 -3.78
N ARG A 244 -2.67 30.98 -4.49
CA ARG A 244 -2.52 31.53 -5.84
C ARG A 244 -2.87 30.50 -6.89
N LEU A 245 -3.62 30.93 -7.89
CA LEU A 245 -3.97 30.10 -9.03
C LEU A 245 -2.73 29.84 -9.88
N LEU A 246 -2.50 28.59 -10.27
CA LEU A 246 -1.53 28.25 -11.29
C LEU A 246 -2.18 27.28 -12.25
N ASP A 247 -2.23 27.65 -13.53
CA ASP A 247 -2.63 26.71 -14.57
C ASP A 247 -1.64 25.53 -14.62
N PRO A 248 -2.09 24.28 -14.40
CA PRO A 248 -1.24 23.11 -14.47
C PRO A 248 -0.58 22.91 -15.84
N ASP A 249 -1.24 23.34 -16.92
CA ASP A 249 -0.83 23.10 -18.31
C ASP A 249 0.10 24.20 -18.83
N SER A 250 -0.17 25.46 -18.47
CA SER A 250 0.77 26.57 -18.60
C SER A 250 1.16 27.13 -17.23
N PRO A 251 2.13 26.54 -16.52
CA PRO A 251 2.65 27.12 -15.29
C PRO A 251 3.45 28.38 -15.63
N GLY A 252 2.70 29.48 -15.77
CA GLY A 252 3.19 30.84 -15.99
C GLY A 252 4.17 31.28 -14.90
N THR A 253 4.82 32.42 -15.17
CA THR A 253 6.04 32.93 -14.56
C THR A 253 5.93 33.15 -13.05
N ILE A 254 6.01 32.08 -12.25
CA ILE A 254 6.32 32.23 -10.82
C ILE A 254 7.67 32.94 -10.77
N ASP A 255 7.69 34.11 -10.11
CA ASP A 255 8.88 34.93 -10.00
C ASP A 255 10.06 34.09 -9.49
N ARG A 256 11.20 34.21 -10.17
CA ARG A 256 12.43 33.49 -9.84
C ARG A 256 12.95 33.88 -8.45
N SER A 257 12.58 35.05 -7.93
CA SER A 257 12.88 35.49 -6.56
C SER A 257 12.33 34.53 -5.49
N LEU A 258 11.23 33.81 -5.78
CA LEU A 258 10.56 32.89 -4.85
C LEU A 258 11.12 31.47 -4.86
N ARG A 259 12.26 31.21 -5.52
CA ARG A 259 12.88 29.87 -5.61
C ARG A 259 13.28 29.28 -4.26
N ALA A 260 13.63 30.13 -3.30
CA ALA A 260 14.00 29.74 -1.94
C ALA A 260 12.78 29.55 -1.01
N SER A 261 11.63 30.14 -1.36
CA SER A 261 10.41 30.08 -0.56
C SER A 261 9.86 28.66 -0.47
N ALA A 262 9.22 28.33 0.65
CA ALA A 262 8.48 27.08 0.76
C ALA A 262 7.23 27.15 -0.13
N ILE A 263 7.08 26.21 -1.06
CA ILE A 263 5.94 26.15 -1.98
C ILE A 263 5.14 24.87 -1.69
N VAL A 264 3.83 25.02 -1.51
CA VAL A 264 2.90 23.92 -1.33
C VAL A 264 1.87 23.93 -2.44
N VAL A 265 1.83 22.87 -3.24
CA VAL A 265 0.89 22.71 -4.36
C VAL A 265 -0.22 21.74 -3.95
N TYR A 266 -1.48 22.09 -4.17
CA TYR A 266 -2.60 21.17 -3.98
C TYR A 266 -3.45 21.02 -5.25
N CYS A 267 -4.19 19.93 -5.32
CA CYS A 267 -5.27 19.72 -6.28
C CYS A 267 -6.55 19.33 -5.52
N SER A 268 -7.64 19.13 -6.25
CA SER A 268 -9.00 18.87 -5.76
C SER A 268 -9.03 17.54 -5.01
N HIS A 269 -8.60 16.48 -5.69
CA HIS A 269 -8.71 15.11 -5.18
C HIS A 269 -7.42 14.52 -4.61
N SER A 270 -7.57 13.47 -3.79
CA SER A 270 -6.51 12.64 -3.20
C SER A 270 -5.52 12.02 -4.18
N ASN A 271 -5.82 12.05 -5.48
CA ASN A 271 -5.00 11.42 -6.51
C ASN A 271 -3.64 12.14 -6.69
N ASP A 272 -3.47 13.38 -6.26
CA ASP A 272 -2.17 14.09 -6.13
C ASP A 272 -1.32 14.12 -7.44
N VAL A 273 -1.82 13.60 -8.56
CA VAL A 273 -1.07 13.42 -9.82
C VAL A 273 -0.80 14.76 -10.45
N THR A 274 -1.80 15.64 -10.47
CA THR A 274 -1.69 17.02 -10.97
C THR A 274 -0.74 17.81 -10.08
N ALA A 275 -0.95 17.80 -8.75
CA ALA A 275 -0.06 18.47 -7.80
C ALA A 275 1.40 17.97 -7.89
N ARG A 276 1.62 16.66 -8.05
CA ARG A 276 2.96 16.07 -8.24
C ARG A 276 3.57 16.38 -9.60
N ARG A 277 2.77 16.50 -10.65
CA ARG A 277 3.22 16.91 -11.99
C ARG A 277 3.70 18.36 -11.95
N VAL A 278 2.92 19.25 -11.35
CA VAL A 278 3.29 20.66 -11.12
C VAL A 278 4.54 20.74 -10.24
N CYS A 279 4.60 20.01 -9.12
CA CYS A 279 5.79 19.96 -8.28
C CYS A 279 7.05 19.50 -9.04
N ARG A 280 6.93 18.56 -9.98
CA ARG A 280 8.06 18.10 -10.82
C ARG A 280 8.51 19.20 -11.78
N ARG A 281 7.57 19.88 -12.46
CA ARG A 281 7.86 21.00 -13.36
C ARG A 281 8.53 22.16 -12.60
N LEU A 282 8.05 22.52 -11.41
CA LEU A 282 8.66 23.57 -10.59
C LEU A 282 10.09 23.20 -10.16
N ARG A 283 10.33 21.96 -9.72
CA ARG A 283 11.70 21.52 -9.40
C ARG A 283 12.63 21.56 -10.62
N ALA A 284 12.14 21.19 -11.80
CA ALA A 284 12.90 21.31 -13.05
C ALA A 284 13.25 22.77 -13.41
N LYS A 285 12.42 23.74 -12.98
CA LYS A 285 12.67 25.19 -13.13
C LYS A 285 13.57 25.79 -12.02
N GLY A 286 14.10 24.97 -11.11
CA GLY A 286 15.05 25.37 -10.06
C GLY A 286 14.44 25.73 -8.70
N PHE A 287 13.15 25.46 -8.48
CA PHE A 287 12.53 25.66 -7.16
C PHE A 287 12.90 24.51 -6.22
N VAL A 288 13.50 24.82 -5.07
CA VAL A 288 14.12 23.80 -4.19
C VAL A 288 13.18 23.25 -3.12
N ASN A 289 12.23 24.06 -2.62
CA ASN A 289 11.36 23.70 -1.50
C ASN A 289 9.89 23.54 -1.90
N VAL A 290 9.64 22.72 -2.92
CA VAL A 290 8.29 22.43 -3.42
C VAL A 290 7.75 21.14 -2.81
N ARG A 291 6.51 21.14 -2.30
CA ARG A 291 5.84 19.97 -1.71
C ARG A 291 4.39 19.89 -2.19
N ALA A 292 3.86 18.68 -2.36
CA ALA A 292 2.44 18.46 -2.66
C ALA A 292 1.63 18.34 -1.36
N LEU A 293 0.40 18.84 -1.32
CA LEU A 293 -0.52 18.65 -0.21
C LEU A 293 -1.18 17.27 -0.31
N TYR A 294 -0.91 16.42 0.69
CA TYR A 294 -1.53 15.11 0.78
C TYR A 294 -3.04 15.21 0.92
N GLY A 295 -3.76 14.48 0.06
CA GLY A 295 -5.22 14.41 0.09
C GLY A 295 -5.93 15.58 -0.60
N GLY A 296 -5.20 16.61 -1.04
CA GLY A 296 -5.77 17.75 -1.76
C GLY A 296 -6.67 18.64 -0.92
N LEU A 297 -7.55 19.39 -1.59
CA LEU A 297 -8.55 20.27 -0.99
C LEU A 297 -9.62 19.46 -0.23
N ASP A 298 -10.00 18.29 -0.74
CA ASP A 298 -10.96 17.40 -0.06
C ASP A 298 -10.54 17.05 1.37
N GLU A 299 -9.27 16.67 1.56
CA GLU A 299 -8.74 16.33 2.89
C GLU A 299 -8.60 17.57 3.79
N TRP A 300 -8.36 18.75 3.20
CA TRP A 300 -8.31 20.01 3.93
C TRP A 300 -9.69 20.38 4.50
N VAL A 301 -10.71 20.39 3.65
CA VAL A 301 -12.11 20.69 4.01
C VAL A 301 -12.66 19.66 4.99
N ARG A 302 -12.44 18.36 4.73
CA ARG A 302 -12.91 17.27 5.60
C ARG A 302 -12.35 17.34 7.02
N ARG A 303 -11.19 17.98 7.21
CA ARG A 303 -10.59 18.20 8.53
C ARG A 303 -11.07 19.47 9.22
N GLY A 304 -11.96 20.25 8.59
CA GLY A 304 -12.51 21.48 9.14
C GLY A 304 -11.54 22.65 9.12
N TYR A 305 -10.52 22.63 8.25
CA TYR A 305 -9.63 23.79 8.09
C TYR A 305 -10.33 24.91 7.32
N PRO A 306 -9.96 26.19 7.56
CA PRO A 306 -10.61 27.33 6.93
C PRO A 306 -10.45 27.32 5.41
N VAL A 307 -11.46 27.82 4.70
CA VAL A 307 -11.48 28.00 3.25
C VAL A 307 -11.97 29.39 2.88
N GLU A 308 -11.56 29.86 1.71
CA GLU A 308 -12.04 31.11 1.11
C GLU A 308 -12.87 30.81 -0.14
N PRO A 309 -13.88 31.63 -0.47
CA PRO A 309 -14.55 31.54 -1.77
C PRO A 309 -13.59 31.87 -2.91
N LEU A 310 -13.80 31.27 -4.08
CA LEU A 310 -13.08 31.64 -5.29
C LEU A 310 -13.46 33.08 -5.70
N PRO A 311 -12.49 33.97 -6.03
CA PRO A 311 -12.80 35.33 -6.48
C PRO A 311 -13.65 35.33 -7.75
N LEU A 312 -14.63 36.24 -7.82
CA LEU A 312 -15.60 36.37 -8.93
C LEU A 312 -15.00 36.88 -10.25
N GLU A 313 -13.74 37.35 -10.27
CA GLU A 313 -13.12 38.06 -11.41
C GLU A 313 -12.84 37.20 -12.67
N PHE A 314 -13.13 35.91 -12.67
CA PHE A 314 -12.70 35.02 -13.76
C PHE A 314 -13.83 34.56 -14.70
N GLY A 315 -15.06 35.03 -14.50
CA GLY A 315 -16.14 34.89 -15.49
C GLY A 315 -16.06 35.90 -16.64
N GLU A 316 -15.34 37.01 -16.45
CA GLU A 316 -15.33 38.14 -17.41
C GLU A 316 -14.10 38.19 -18.33
N MET A 317 -13.01 37.49 -18.01
CA MET A 317 -11.86 37.42 -18.95
C MET A 317 -12.16 36.58 -20.19
N ASP A 318 -13.15 35.68 -20.15
CA ASP A 318 -13.49 34.79 -21.28
C ASP A 318 -14.52 35.43 -22.24
N SER A 319 -15.37 36.34 -21.76
CA SER A 319 -16.35 37.03 -22.62
C SER A 319 -15.72 38.09 -23.55
N SER A 320 -14.50 38.54 -23.23
CA SER A 320 -13.75 39.49 -24.07
C SER A 320 -12.89 38.82 -25.16
N MET A 321 -12.57 37.51 -25.05
CA MET A 321 -11.85 36.77 -26.09
C MET A 321 -12.76 36.11 -27.14
N VAL A 322 -14.07 36.03 -26.89
CA VAL A 322 -15.06 35.50 -27.85
C VAL A 322 -15.65 36.60 -28.76
N ARG A 323 -15.30 37.88 -28.54
CA ARG A 323 -15.85 39.02 -29.30
C ARG A 323 -14.83 39.87 -30.07
N SER A 324 -13.63 39.37 -30.36
CA SER A 324 -12.67 40.04 -31.26
C SER A 324 -12.26 39.16 -32.42
#